data_AF-A0A7Z2GBC6-F1
#
_entry.id   AF-A0A7Z2GBC6-F1
#
_cell.length_a   1.000
_cell.length_b   1.000
_cell.length_c   1.000
_cell.angle_alpha   90.00
_cell.angle_beta   90.00
_cell.angle_gamma   90.00
#
_symmetry.space_group_name_H-M   'P 1'
#
loop_
_entity.id
_entity.type
_entity.pdbx_description
1 polymer ?
#
loop_
_entity_poly.entity_id
_entity_poly.type
_entity_poly.pdbx_seq_one_letter_code
_entity_poly.pdbx_strand_id
1 'polypeptide(L)'
;MDGARHGRAIHVGPAGHRVILATTAASRSSRSTLRALAISSGKQMNIMDVYACSPALARYEQEALFGKVWSRAGLSRRDRSIVTLAAVITQGRIDALPFYANFALDHGVTPKEMSEIVTHLAFYAGWCKGTTAAATVGRVFAERAIGEDQLPGESPALMPLDMQAEEKRAQAVEQMVGTTSAGLVADTGEVLFRNLWLRPDLSPRDRSLVTVASLITAGHFAQVTFHLNKAMDNGLQPDEVSEVVSHLAYYAGWPNAFSAVPVVRSVLESRAGSHA
;
A
#
# COMPACT_ATOMS: atom_id res chain seq x y z
N MET A 1 38.62 1.77 88.61
CA MET A 1 37.70 0.80 87.98
C MET A 1 37.51 1.29 86.56
N ASP A 2 38.39 0.88 85.63
CA ASP A 2 38.15 -0.24 84.69
C ASP A 2 36.84 -0.08 83.91
N GLY A 3 36.74 -0.05 82.58
CA GLY A 3 37.70 -0.23 81.49
C GLY A 3 36.90 -0.25 80.15
N ALA A 4 37.57 0.03 79.03
CA ALA A 4 37.43 -0.54 77.65
C ALA A 4 36.03 -1.02 77.13
N ARG A 5 35.59 -0.96 75.86
CA ARG A 5 36.13 -0.69 74.52
C ARG A 5 35.00 -1.02 73.50
N HIS A 6 35.04 -0.37 72.32
CA HIS A 6 34.60 -0.84 70.98
C HIS A 6 33.12 -0.80 70.55
N GLY A 7 32.89 -0.21 69.35
CA GLY A 7 31.65 -0.36 68.58
C GLY A 7 31.40 0.73 67.52
N ARG A 8 32.27 0.83 66.50
CA ARG A 8 32.09 1.67 65.30
C ARG A 8 31.08 0.99 64.36
N ALA A 9 30.06 1.70 63.86
CA ALA A 9 29.35 1.31 62.64
C ALA A 9 29.02 2.57 61.82
N ILE A 10 29.79 2.74 60.75
CA ILE A 10 29.60 3.73 59.70
C ILE A 10 28.79 3.00 58.63
N HIS A 11 27.55 3.38 58.37
CA HIS A 11 26.82 2.88 57.20
C HIS A 11 26.87 3.92 56.09
N VAL A 12 27.71 3.62 55.09
CA VAL A 12 27.89 4.37 53.86
C VAL A 12 26.91 3.79 52.84
N GLY A 13 25.82 4.50 52.57
CA GLY A 13 24.91 4.20 51.46
C GLY A 13 25.47 4.79 50.16
N PRO A 14 25.55 4.04 49.04
CA PRO A 14 26.20 4.52 47.84
C PRO A 14 25.28 5.39 46.99
N ALA A 15 25.87 6.48 46.50
CA ALA A 15 25.64 7.14 45.20
C ALA A 15 24.20 7.53 44.84
N GLY A 16 23.92 8.81 45.01
CA GLY A 16 22.83 9.48 44.33
C GLY A 16 23.01 9.51 42.82
N HIS A 17 21.90 9.35 42.11
CA HIS A 17 21.63 10.01 40.82
C HIS A 17 20.17 10.48 40.86
N ARG A 18 19.97 11.76 41.13
CA ARG A 18 18.70 12.44 40.90
C ARG A 18 18.51 12.52 39.38
N VAL A 19 17.66 11.68 38.80
CA VAL A 19 17.15 11.91 37.45
C VAL A 19 16.12 13.03 37.55
N ILE A 20 16.57 14.24 37.23
CA ILE A 20 15.69 15.37 36.94
C ILE A 20 14.90 14.99 35.68
N LEU A 21 13.59 14.77 35.83
CA LEU A 21 12.65 14.66 34.73
C LEU A 21 12.65 16.00 33.96
N ALA A 22 13.49 16.10 32.93
CA ALA A 22 13.38 17.12 31.91
C ALA A 22 12.12 16.82 31.09
N THR A 23 11.01 17.43 31.52
CA THR A 23 9.78 17.53 30.74
C THR A 23 10.06 18.46 29.56
N THR A 24 10.45 17.90 28.42
CA THR A 24 10.46 18.64 27.15
C THR A 24 9.01 18.89 26.74
N ALA A 25 8.59 20.14 26.93
CA ALA A 25 7.29 20.64 26.51
C ALA A 25 7.17 20.58 24.97
N ALA A 26 6.46 19.59 24.46
CA ALA A 26 5.92 19.67 23.11
C ALA A 26 4.93 20.86 23.04
N SER A 27 5.16 21.78 22.10
CA SER A 27 4.42 23.05 22.03
C SER A 27 2.92 22.83 21.80
N ARG A 28 2.09 23.73 22.34
CA ARG A 28 0.63 23.75 22.16
C ARG A 28 0.20 23.75 20.67
N SER A 29 1.06 24.24 19.77
CA SER A 29 0.81 24.29 18.33
C SER A 29 0.82 22.90 17.67
N SER A 30 1.57 21.94 18.19
CA SER A 30 1.61 20.57 17.64
C SER A 30 0.38 19.76 18.04
N ARG A 31 -0.25 20.09 19.18
CA ARG A 31 -1.49 19.45 19.63
C ARG A 31 -2.73 19.95 18.89
N SER A 32 -2.74 21.20 18.41
CA SER A 32 -3.87 21.76 17.65
C SER A 32 -3.99 21.14 16.25
N THR A 33 -2.87 20.85 15.59
CA THR A 33 -2.86 20.21 14.26
C THR A 33 -3.34 18.76 14.33
N LEU A 34 -3.00 18.05 15.42
CA LEU A 34 -3.46 16.66 15.67
C LEU A 34 -4.97 16.58 15.94
N ARG A 35 -5.59 17.63 16.47
CA ARG A 35 -7.03 17.65 16.74
C ARG A 35 -7.88 17.90 15.48
N ALA A 36 -7.32 18.58 14.48
CA ALA A 36 -8.00 18.87 13.22
C ALA A 36 -8.11 17.66 12.27
N LEU A 37 -7.26 16.64 12.46
CA LEU A 37 -7.31 15.37 11.72
C LEU A 37 -8.18 14.30 12.39
N ALA A 38 -8.76 14.59 13.56
CA ALA A 38 -9.37 13.61 14.45
C ALA A 38 -10.91 13.70 14.54
N ILE A 39 -11.59 14.33 13.57
CA ILE A 39 -13.05 14.42 13.58
C ILE A 39 -13.62 13.92 12.24
N SER A 40 -13.83 12.60 12.17
CA SER A 40 -14.91 11.96 11.43
C SER A 40 -15.05 10.52 11.91
N SER A 41 -16.30 10.06 12.02
CA SER A 41 -16.78 8.89 12.73
C SER A 41 -16.32 7.54 12.15
N GLY A 42 -16.16 6.54 13.02
CA GLY A 42 -15.99 5.12 12.64
C GLY A 42 -14.65 4.50 13.01
N LYS A 43 -14.37 4.31 14.31
CA LYS A 43 -13.19 3.61 14.89
C LYS A 43 -11.90 3.75 14.05
N GLN A 44 -11.56 4.99 13.69
CA GLN A 44 -10.30 5.32 13.01
C GLN A 44 -9.13 4.90 13.92
N MET A 45 -8.04 4.42 13.31
CA MET A 45 -6.80 4.10 14.01
C MET A 45 -6.36 5.30 14.87
N ASN A 46 -6.46 5.17 16.19
CA ASN A 46 -6.21 6.27 17.10
C ASN A 46 -4.72 6.30 17.44
N ILE A 47 -4.02 7.35 17.01
CA ILE A 47 -2.59 7.55 17.30
C ILE A 47 -2.30 7.52 18.82
N MET A 48 -3.28 7.86 19.67
CA MET A 48 -3.13 7.76 21.13
C MET A 48 -3.03 6.31 21.62
N ASP A 49 -3.72 5.38 20.98
CA ASP A 49 -3.61 3.95 21.30
C ASP A 49 -2.24 3.42 20.89
N VAL A 50 -1.76 3.83 19.71
CA VAL A 50 -0.39 3.53 19.24
C VAL A 50 0.64 4.12 20.20
N TYR A 51 0.48 5.37 20.62
CA TYR A 51 1.40 6.03 21.54
C TYR A 51 1.41 5.38 22.93
N ALA A 52 0.26 4.94 23.42
CA ALA A 52 0.14 4.27 24.71
C ALA A 52 0.87 2.93 24.76
N CYS A 53 0.95 2.21 23.63
CA CYS A 53 1.65 0.93 23.52
C CYS A 53 3.10 1.08 23.04
N SER A 54 3.34 1.85 21.99
CA SER A 54 4.62 2.00 21.29
C SER A 54 4.85 3.45 20.84
N PRO A 55 5.34 4.33 21.74
CA PRO A 55 5.55 5.75 21.42
C PRO A 55 6.61 5.97 20.32
N ALA A 56 7.58 5.07 20.19
CA ALA A 56 8.55 5.11 19.09
C ALA A 56 7.88 4.87 17.73
N LEU A 57 6.92 3.96 17.65
CA LEU A 57 6.15 3.72 16.43
C LEU A 57 5.33 4.96 16.05
N ALA A 58 4.63 5.57 17.02
CA ALA A 58 3.88 6.80 16.79
C ALA A 58 4.78 7.94 16.26
N ARG A 59 6.02 8.05 16.75
CA ARG A 59 7.00 9.01 16.22
C ARG A 59 7.41 8.67 14.78
N TYR A 60 7.73 7.41 14.47
CA TYR A 60 8.10 7.00 13.12
C TYR A 60 6.96 7.19 12.11
N GLU A 61 5.73 6.95 12.53
CA GLU A 61 4.54 7.21 11.73
C GLU A 61 4.46 8.70 11.34
N GLN A 62 4.64 9.61 12.31
CA GLN A 62 4.59 11.04 12.06
C GLN A 62 5.79 11.55 11.25
N GLU A 63 7.00 11.17 11.61
CA GLU A 63 8.22 11.75 11.04
C GLU A 63 8.67 11.05 9.76
N ALA A 64 8.65 9.71 9.73
CA ALA A 64 9.20 8.95 8.62
C ALA A 64 8.13 8.60 7.58
N LEU A 65 6.97 8.09 8.01
CA LEU A 65 5.91 7.70 7.09
C LEU A 65 5.19 8.93 6.52
N PHE A 66 4.39 9.63 7.32
CA PHE A 66 3.59 10.75 6.83
C PHE A 66 4.41 12.03 6.60
N GLY A 67 5.43 12.27 7.44
CA GLY A 67 6.28 13.46 7.33
C GLY A 67 7.35 13.42 6.25
N LYS A 68 7.64 12.24 5.67
CA LYS A 68 8.64 12.10 4.59
C LYS A 68 8.14 11.27 3.42
N VAL A 69 7.83 9.99 3.62
CA VAL A 69 7.50 9.06 2.50
C VAL A 69 6.30 9.56 1.71
N TRP A 70 5.24 10.01 2.38
CA TRP A 70 4.04 10.54 1.73
C TRP A 70 4.25 11.89 1.02
N SER A 71 5.33 12.61 1.30
CA SER A 71 5.66 13.92 0.72
C SER A 71 6.77 13.88 -0.34
N ARG A 72 7.36 12.72 -0.62
CA ARG A 72 8.40 12.58 -1.66
C ARG A 72 7.81 12.83 -3.05
N ALA A 73 8.42 13.73 -3.81
CA ALA A 73 7.89 14.27 -5.06
C ALA A 73 7.80 13.26 -6.23
N GLY A 74 8.62 12.19 -6.23
CA GLY A 74 8.67 11.21 -7.33
C GLY A 74 7.42 10.31 -7.47
N LEU A 75 6.44 10.42 -6.57
CA LEU A 75 5.13 9.79 -6.74
C LEU A 75 4.06 10.64 -6.06
N SER A 76 3.00 10.97 -6.81
CA SER A 76 1.92 11.83 -6.32
C SER A 76 1.20 11.23 -5.11
N ARG A 77 0.57 12.07 -4.29
CA ARG A 77 -0.25 11.60 -3.16
C ARG A 77 -1.41 10.71 -3.63
N ARG A 78 -1.98 11.01 -4.79
CA ARG A 78 -3.03 10.21 -5.45
C ARG A 78 -2.51 8.80 -5.77
N ASP A 79 -1.35 8.69 -6.41
CA ASP A 79 -0.78 7.40 -6.79
C ASP A 79 -0.27 6.61 -5.57
N ARG A 80 0.26 7.29 -4.54
CA ARG A 80 0.57 6.64 -3.25
C ARG A 80 -0.66 6.06 -2.58
N SER A 81 -1.80 6.76 -2.65
CA SER A 81 -3.06 6.22 -2.16
C SER A 81 -3.49 4.97 -2.93
N ILE A 82 -3.31 4.92 -4.25
CA ILE A 82 -3.59 3.72 -5.06
C ILE A 82 -2.69 2.55 -4.63
N VAL A 83 -1.38 2.80 -4.49
CA VAL A 83 -0.41 1.78 -4.02
C VAL A 83 -0.77 1.29 -2.62
N THR A 84 -1.17 2.19 -1.73
CA THR A 84 -1.56 1.85 -0.35
C THR A 84 -2.85 1.02 -0.33
N LEU A 85 -3.88 1.41 -1.09
CA LEU A 85 -5.11 0.63 -1.22
C LEU A 85 -4.82 -0.79 -1.72
N ALA A 86 -3.97 -0.91 -2.75
CA ALA A 86 -3.53 -2.19 -3.27
C ALA A 86 -2.86 -3.04 -2.17
N ALA A 87 -1.93 -2.46 -1.41
CA ALA A 87 -1.24 -3.18 -0.34
C ALA A 87 -2.20 -3.63 0.78
N VAL A 88 -3.05 -2.73 1.27
CA VAL A 88 -4.00 -2.97 2.37
C VAL A 88 -5.02 -4.05 1.99
N ILE A 89 -5.58 -3.98 0.78
CA ILE A 89 -6.52 -4.99 0.27
C ILE A 89 -5.79 -6.33 0.09
N THR A 90 -4.60 -6.34 -0.49
CA THR A 90 -3.83 -7.57 -0.71
C THR A 90 -3.42 -8.25 0.59
N GLN A 91 -3.18 -7.50 1.66
CA GLN A 91 -2.91 -8.06 3.00
C GLN A 91 -4.18 -8.44 3.76
N GLY A 92 -5.38 -8.13 3.24
CA GLY A 92 -6.64 -8.37 3.95
C GLY A 92 -6.82 -7.50 5.21
N ARG A 93 -6.22 -6.30 5.24
CA ARG A 93 -6.22 -5.39 6.40
C ARG A 93 -7.49 -4.53 6.41
N ILE A 94 -8.63 -5.20 6.61
CA ILE A 94 -9.96 -4.59 6.56
C ILE A 94 -10.18 -3.57 7.68
N ASP A 95 -9.47 -3.72 8.79
CA ASP A 95 -9.44 -2.79 9.92
C ASP A 95 -8.83 -1.43 9.53
N ALA A 96 -7.84 -1.42 8.64
CA ALA A 96 -7.17 -0.20 8.17
C ALA A 96 -7.83 0.41 6.92
N LEU A 97 -8.60 -0.38 6.17
CA LEU A 97 -9.16 0.02 4.88
C LEU A 97 -10.07 1.26 4.93
N PRO A 98 -10.94 1.48 5.94
CA PRO A 98 -11.77 2.70 6.01
C PRO A 98 -10.94 4.00 6.06
N PHE A 99 -9.83 4.00 6.81
CA PHE A 99 -8.92 5.13 6.87
C PHE A 99 -8.32 5.40 5.48
N TYR A 100 -7.74 4.38 4.85
CA TYR A 100 -7.05 4.54 3.57
C TYR A 100 -7.98 4.80 2.39
N ALA A 101 -9.23 4.32 2.43
CA ALA A 101 -10.26 4.67 1.45
C ALA A 101 -10.64 6.16 1.55
N ASN A 102 -10.93 6.66 2.76
CA ASN A 102 -11.18 8.09 2.95
C ASN A 102 -9.98 8.94 2.50
N PHE A 103 -8.77 8.53 2.89
CA PHE A 103 -7.53 9.22 2.54
C PHE A 103 -7.26 9.22 1.04
N ALA A 104 -7.61 8.14 0.33
CA ALA A 104 -7.50 8.06 -1.12
C ALA A 104 -8.47 9.01 -1.83
N LEU A 105 -9.73 9.07 -1.38
CA LEU A 105 -10.72 10.00 -1.89
C LEU A 105 -10.28 11.45 -1.66
N ASP A 106 -9.71 11.78 -0.50
CA ASP A 106 -9.17 13.11 -0.19
C ASP A 106 -7.97 13.49 -1.07
N HIS A 107 -7.21 12.49 -1.53
CA HIS A 107 -6.10 12.67 -2.48
C HIS A 107 -6.53 12.65 -3.95
N GLY A 108 -7.83 12.57 -4.24
CA GLY A 108 -8.38 12.65 -5.59
C GLY A 108 -8.46 11.32 -6.34
N VAL A 109 -8.34 10.18 -5.66
CA VAL A 109 -8.79 8.90 -6.25
C VAL A 109 -10.31 8.96 -6.34
N THR A 110 -10.87 8.74 -7.52
CA THR A 110 -12.32 8.82 -7.71
C THR A 110 -13.03 7.58 -7.18
N PRO A 111 -14.35 7.64 -6.89
CA PRO A 111 -15.12 6.46 -6.51
C PRO A 111 -15.08 5.35 -7.58
N LYS A 112 -15.07 5.75 -8.86
CA LYS A 112 -14.92 4.84 -10.02
C LYS A 112 -13.61 4.08 -9.99
N GLU A 113 -12.51 4.80 -9.84
CA GLU A 113 -11.17 4.20 -9.76
C GLU A 113 -11.08 3.28 -8.54
N MET A 114 -11.58 3.69 -7.37
CA MET A 114 -11.55 2.87 -6.17
C MET A 114 -12.38 1.60 -6.30
N SER A 115 -13.55 1.67 -6.92
CA SER A 115 -14.38 0.50 -7.23
C SER A 115 -13.64 -0.46 -8.19
N GLU A 116 -13.02 0.06 -9.24
CA GLU A 116 -12.21 -0.74 -10.17
C GLU A 116 -10.97 -1.36 -9.50
N ILE A 117 -10.33 -0.66 -8.56
CA ILE A 117 -9.21 -1.21 -7.76
C ILE A 117 -9.69 -2.43 -6.98
N VAL A 118 -10.85 -2.34 -6.31
CA VAL A 118 -11.43 -3.45 -5.55
C VAL A 118 -11.76 -4.63 -6.47
N THR A 119 -12.42 -4.38 -7.60
CA THR A 119 -12.77 -5.40 -8.59
C THR A 119 -11.52 -6.08 -9.15
N HIS A 120 -10.50 -5.30 -9.53
CA HIS A 120 -9.25 -5.82 -10.07
C HIS A 120 -8.51 -6.70 -9.05
N LEU A 121 -8.48 -6.27 -7.78
CA LEU A 121 -7.82 -7.03 -6.72
C LEU A 121 -8.61 -8.28 -6.29
N ALA A 122 -9.90 -8.40 -6.61
CA ALA A 122 -10.61 -9.69 -6.46
C ALA A 122 -9.96 -10.80 -7.31
N PHE A 123 -9.42 -10.46 -8.49
CA PHE A 123 -8.69 -11.41 -9.34
C PHE A 123 -7.22 -11.53 -8.96
N TYR A 124 -6.55 -10.42 -8.66
CA TYR A 124 -5.09 -10.41 -8.43
C TYR A 124 -4.65 -10.71 -6.99
N ALA A 125 -5.50 -10.46 -6.00
CA ALA A 125 -5.23 -10.72 -4.59
C ALA A 125 -6.12 -11.82 -3.99
N GLY A 126 -7.20 -12.19 -4.69
CA GLY A 126 -8.13 -13.26 -4.35
C GLY A 126 -9.54 -12.76 -4.02
N TRP A 127 -10.55 -13.56 -4.41
CA TRP A 127 -11.95 -13.16 -4.40
C TRP A 127 -12.44 -12.70 -3.03
N CYS A 128 -12.11 -13.44 -1.97
CA CYS A 128 -12.51 -13.10 -0.60
C CYS A 128 -11.96 -11.75 -0.11
N LYS A 129 -10.76 -11.38 -0.57
CA LYS A 129 -10.16 -10.07 -0.23
C LYS A 129 -10.90 -8.96 -0.97
N GLY A 130 -11.19 -9.17 -2.26
CA GLY A 130 -12.00 -8.26 -3.07
C GLY A 130 -13.40 -8.05 -2.50
N THR A 131 -14.13 -9.12 -2.17
CA THR A 131 -15.50 -9.01 -1.64
C THR A 131 -15.55 -8.34 -0.27
N THR A 132 -14.60 -8.64 0.61
CA THR A 132 -14.53 -7.99 1.94
C THR A 132 -14.11 -6.51 1.81
N ALA A 133 -13.23 -6.20 0.86
CA ALA A 133 -12.90 -4.82 0.53
C ALA A 133 -14.11 -4.06 -0.03
N ALA A 134 -14.87 -4.66 -0.95
CA ALA A 134 -16.09 -4.08 -1.52
C ALA A 134 -17.11 -3.71 -0.43
N ALA A 135 -17.40 -4.63 0.49
CA ALA A 135 -18.31 -4.37 1.60
C ALA A 135 -17.82 -3.26 2.56
N THR A 136 -16.51 -3.04 2.64
CA THR A 136 -15.92 -2.01 3.50
C THR A 136 -15.86 -0.65 2.81
N VAL A 137 -15.44 -0.62 1.55
CA VAL A 137 -15.45 0.59 0.71
C VAL A 137 -16.89 1.07 0.50
N GLY A 138 -17.87 0.18 0.30
CA GLY A 138 -19.28 0.55 0.19
C GLY A 138 -19.82 1.28 1.42
N ARG A 139 -19.33 0.94 2.63
CA ARG A 139 -19.67 1.69 3.86
C ARG A 139 -19.06 3.10 3.85
N VAL A 140 -17.80 3.23 3.44
CA VAL A 140 -17.15 4.54 3.26
C VAL A 140 -17.89 5.39 2.22
N PHE A 141 -18.31 4.79 1.11
CA PHE A 141 -19.12 5.48 0.09
C PHE A 141 -20.45 5.98 0.66
N ALA A 142 -21.16 5.16 1.43
CA ALA A 142 -22.39 5.57 2.09
C ALA A 142 -22.15 6.74 3.08
N GLU A 143 -21.09 6.67 3.89
CA GLU A 143 -20.69 7.74 4.82
C GLU A 143 -20.36 9.07 4.11
N ARG A 144 -19.82 9.00 2.89
CA ARG A 144 -19.50 10.17 2.06
C ARG A 144 -20.61 10.56 1.07
N ALA A 145 -21.79 9.95 1.16
CA ALA A 145 -22.91 10.16 0.24
C ALA A 145 -22.53 9.95 -1.25
N ILE A 146 -21.64 8.98 -1.53
CA ILE A 146 -21.28 8.54 -2.87
C ILE A 146 -22.32 7.51 -3.32
N GLY A 147 -23.10 7.86 -4.34
CA GLY A 147 -24.15 7.02 -4.93
C GLY A 147 -23.68 6.14 -6.09
N GLU A 148 -24.56 5.25 -6.55
CA GLU A 148 -24.31 4.35 -7.69
C GLU A 148 -24.00 5.08 -8.99
N ASP A 149 -24.52 6.30 -9.16
CA ASP A 149 -24.28 7.17 -10.31
C ASP A 149 -22.80 7.60 -10.45
N GLN A 150 -22.04 7.52 -9.35
CA GLN A 150 -20.62 7.83 -9.30
C GLN A 150 -19.73 6.58 -9.41
N LEU A 151 -20.31 5.38 -9.60
CA LEU A 151 -19.58 4.12 -9.72
C LEU A 151 -19.39 3.71 -11.19
N PRO A 152 -18.48 2.77 -11.49
CA PRO A 152 -18.33 2.21 -12.84
C PRO A 152 -19.61 1.50 -13.27
N GLY A 153 -19.87 1.45 -14.57
CA GLY A 153 -20.92 0.57 -15.08
C GLY A 153 -20.58 -0.89 -14.81
N GLU A 154 -21.59 -1.72 -14.59
CA GLU A 154 -21.40 -3.18 -14.43
C GLU A 154 -20.75 -3.77 -15.69
N SER A 155 -21.26 -3.39 -16.87
CA SER A 155 -20.78 -3.79 -18.20
C SER A 155 -20.48 -2.56 -19.07
N PRO A 156 -19.38 -1.84 -18.82
CA PRO A 156 -19.03 -0.65 -19.59
C PRO A 156 -18.51 -1.04 -20.97
N ALA A 157 -18.52 -0.08 -21.91
CA ALA A 157 -17.83 -0.26 -23.17
C ALA A 157 -16.32 -0.43 -22.92
N LEU A 158 -15.75 -1.55 -23.39
CA LEU A 158 -14.35 -1.89 -23.17
C LEU A 158 -13.42 -1.05 -24.05
N MET A 159 -12.21 -0.78 -23.53
CA MET A 159 -11.13 -0.15 -24.29
C MET A 159 -10.67 -1.04 -25.45
N PRO A 160 -10.11 -0.45 -26.52
CA PRO A 160 -9.56 -1.21 -27.64
C PRO A 160 -8.49 -2.21 -27.18
N LEU A 161 -8.51 -3.41 -27.76
CA LEU A 161 -7.53 -4.44 -27.52
C LEU A 161 -6.47 -4.43 -28.63
N ASP A 162 -5.20 -4.40 -28.24
CA ASP A 162 -4.10 -4.70 -29.16
C ASP A 162 -4.11 -6.22 -29.45
N MET A 163 -4.68 -6.58 -30.60
CA MET A 163 -4.82 -7.96 -31.02
C MET A 163 -3.48 -8.67 -31.21
N GLN A 164 -2.44 -7.95 -31.65
CA GLN A 164 -1.12 -8.56 -31.88
C GLN A 164 -0.41 -8.83 -30.55
N ALA A 165 -0.47 -7.90 -29.61
CA ALA A 165 0.08 -8.10 -28.28
C ALA A 165 -0.69 -9.20 -27.52
N GLU A 166 -2.02 -9.25 -27.65
CA GLU A 166 -2.85 -10.28 -27.04
C GLU A 166 -2.55 -11.67 -27.61
N GLU A 167 -2.37 -11.81 -28.92
CA GLU A 167 -2.04 -13.10 -29.54
C GLU A 167 -0.71 -13.65 -29.02
N LYS A 168 0.32 -12.79 -28.96
CA LYS A 168 1.64 -13.15 -28.38
C LYS A 168 1.52 -13.58 -26.92
N ARG A 169 0.76 -12.83 -26.11
CA ARG A 169 0.52 -13.16 -24.71
C ARG A 169 -0.24 -14.49 -24.56
N ALA A 170 -1.28 -14.71 -25.36
CA ALA A 170 -2.07 -15.94 -25.33
C ALA A 170 -1.21 -17.17 -25.69
N GLN A 171 -0.38 -17.08 -26.73
CA GLN A 171 0.57 -18.13 -27.11
C GLN A 171 1.58 -18.43 -25.99
N ALA A 172 2.12 -17.40 -25.32
CA ALA A 172 3.04 -17.59 -24.21
C ALA A 172 2.38 -18.30 -23.01
N VAL A 173 1.12 -17.97 -22.70
CA VAL A 173 0.36 -18.64 -21.63
C VAL A 173 0.04 -20.08 -22.00
N GLU A 174 -0.39 -20.34 -23.24
CA GLU A 174 -0.66 -21.69 -23.75
C GLU A 174 0.59 -22.58 -23.62
N GLN A 175 1.76 -22.08 -24.05
CA GLN A 175 3.03 -22.80 -23.93
C GLN A 175 3.43 -23.07 -22.47
N MET A 176 3.15 -22.13 -21.57
CA MET A 176 3.57 -22.21 -20.18
C MET A 176 2.69 -23.17 -19.36
N VAL A 177 1.36 -23.16 -19.57
CA VAL A 177 0.43 -23.88 -18.69
C VAL A 177 -0.65 -24.68 -19.42
N GLY A 178 -0.77 -24.62 -20.75
CA GLY A 178 -1.89 -25.20 -21.50
C GLY A 178 -2.04 -26.72 -21.31
N THR A 179 -0.93 -27.46 -21.30
CA THR A 179 -0.94 -28.91 -21.05
C THR A 179 -1.28 -29.28 -19.60
N THR A 180 -1.18 -28.33 -18.68
CA THR A 180 -1.42 -28.53 -17.25
C THR A 180 -2.80 -28.07 -16.83
N SER A 181 -3.29 -26.94 -17.35
CA SER A 181 -4.58 -26.35 -16.97
C SER A 181 -5.18 -25.53 -18.11
N ALA A 182 -5.97 -26.18 -18.96
CA ALA A 182 -6.69 -25.53 -20.05
C ALA A 182 -7.70 -24.47 -19.56
N GLY A 183 -8.37 -24.72 -18.43
CA GLY A 183 -9.29 -23.75 -17.83
C GLY A 183 -8.58 -22.46 -17.42
N LEU A 184 -7.36 -22.55 -16.88
CA LEU A 184 -6.57 -21.37 -16.53
C LEU A 184 -6.20 -20.56 -17.77
N VAL A 185 -5.86 -21.21 -18.89
CA VAL A 185 -5.61 -20.49 -20.16
C VAL A 185 -6.86 -19.74 -20.61
N ALA A 186 -8.01 -20.43 -20.65
CA ALA A 186 -9.28 -19.86 -21.10
C ALA A 186 -9.65 -18.62 -20.26
N ASP A 187 -9.69 -18.74 -18.93
CA ASP A 187 -10.06 -17.65 -18.03
C ASP A 187 -9.04 -16.49 -18.10
N THR A 188 -7.75 -16.79 -18.28
CA THR A 188 -6.73 -15.75 -18.46
C THR A 188 -7.03 -14.91 -19.70
N GLY A 189 -7.44 -15.52 -20.81
CA GLY A 189 -7.85 -14.81 -22.01
C GLY A 189 -9.18 -14.06 -21.81
N GLU A 190 -10.24 -14.81 -21.51
CA GLU A 190 -11.63 -14.34 -21.55
C GLU A 190 -11.96 -13.38 -20.41
N VAL A 191 -11.61 -13.74 -19.18
CA VAL A 191 -11.98 -12.98 -17.98
C VAL A 191 -10.98 -11.85 -17.72
N LEU A 192 -9.69 -12.09 -17.92
CA LEU A 192 -8.66 -11.10 -17.58
C LEU A 192 -8.34 -10.17 -18.76
N PHE A 193 -7.63 -10.66 -19.78
CA PHE A 193 -7.00 -9.77 -20.77
C PHE A 193 -7.98 -9.23 -21.83
N ARG A 194 -9.07 -9.95 -22.11
CA ARG A 194 -10.14 -9.51 -23.03
C ARG A 194 -11.33 -8.86 -22.33
N ASN A 195 -11.31 -8.76 -21.00
CA ASN A 195 -12.35 -8.11 -20.21
C ASN A 195 -11.76 -7.21 -19.12
N LEU A 196 -11.36 -7.75 -17.96
CA LEU A 196 -10.95 -6.97 -16.79
C LEU A 196 -9.92 -5.87 -17.12
N TRP A 197 -8.90 -6.20 -17.93
CA TRP A 197 -7.84 -5.27 -18.32
C TRP A 197 -8.29 -4.15 -19.26
N LEU A 198 -9.46 -4.29 -19.89
CA LEU A 198 -10.03 -3.35 -20.84
C LEU A 198 -11.13 -2.48 -20.22
N ARG A 199 -11.51 -2.70 -18.95
CA ARG A 199 -12.50 -1.85 -18.27
C ARG A 199 -11.98 -0.41 -18.16
N PRO A 200 -12.75 0.62 -18.57
CA PRO A 200 -12.23 1.96 -18.83
C PRO A 200 -12.12 2.85 -17.58
N ASP A 201 -12.84 2.54 -16.51
CA ASP A 201 -12.96 3.40 -15.32
C ASP A 201 -11.69 3.40 -14.43
N LEU A 202 -10.69 2.59 -14.76
CA LEU A 202 -9.33 2.68 -14.24
C LEU A 202 -8.36 2.64 -15.41
N SER A 203 -7.52 3.67 -15.53
CA SER A 203 -6.59 3.80 -16.65
C SER A 203 -5.66 2.57 -16.75
N PRO A 204 -5.18 2.20 -17.96
CA PRO A 204 -4.22 1.11 -18.09
C PRO A 204 -2.97 1.29 -17.22
N ARG A 205 -2.50 2.54 -17.05
CA ARG A 205 -1.38 2.89 -16.17
C ARG A 205 -1.69 2.53 -14.71
N ASP A 206 -2.83 2.99 -14.21
CA ASP A 206 -3.20 2.81 -12.80
C ASP A 206 -3.56 1.35 -12.50
N ARG A 207 -4.21 0.65 -13.43
CA ARG A 207 -4.48 -0.78 -13.31
C ARG A 207 -3.19 -1.59 -13.22
N SER A 208 -2.18 -1.23 -14.00
CA SER A 208 -0.85 -1.81 -13.87
C SER A 208 -0.16 -1.44 -12.56
N LEU A 209 -0.26 -0.18 -12.10
CA LEU A 209 0.27 0.28 -10.82
C LEU A 209 -0.28 -0.54 -9.64
N VAL A 210 -1.62 -0.73 -9.60
CA VAL A 210 -2.30 -1.57 -8.61
C VAL A 210 -1.79 -3.01 -8.66
N THR A 211 -1.64 -3.56 -9.87
CA THR A 211 -1.17 -4.93 -10.07
C THR A 211 0.25 -5.12 -9.53
N VAL A 212 1.19 -4.26 -9.93
CA VAL A 212 2.58 -4.32 -9.47
C VAL A 212 2.65 -4.15 -7.94
N ALA A 213 1.90 -3.21 -7.39
CA ALA A 213 1.84 -2.99 -5.94
C ALA A 213 1.32 -4.22 -5.19
N SER A 214 0.25 -4.85 -5.69
CA SER A 214 -0.31 -6.09 -5.13
C SER A 214 0.70 -7.24 -5.18
N LEU A 215 1.36 -7.45 -6.32
CA LEU A 215 2.32 -8.55 -6.50
C LEU A 215 3.53 -8.40 -5.57
N ILE A 216 4.09 -7.20 -5.45
CA ILE A 216 5.18 -6.93 -4.50
C ILE A 216 4.68 -7.13 -3.06
N THR A 217 3.47 -6.68 -2.73
CA THR A 217 2.91 -6.84 -1.39
C THR A 217 2.71 -8.31 -1.00
N ALA A 218 2.27 -9.14 -1.95
CA ALA A 218 2.07 -10.57 -1.74
C ALA A 218 3.36 -11.41 -1.82
N GLY A 219 4.49 -10.82 -2.22
CA GLY A 219 5.73 -11.54 -2.45
C GLY A 219 5.75 -12.39 -3.73
N HIS A 220 4.86 -12.09 -4.69
CA HIS A 220 4.70 -12.84 -5.95
C HIS A 220 5.68 -12.36 -7.04
N PHE A 221 6.97 -12.36 -6.72
CA PHE A 221 8.01 -11.72 -7.55
C PHE A 221 8.15 -12.31 -8.95
N ALA A 222 7.83 -13.60 -9.14
CA ALA A 222 7.85 -14.25 -10.44
C ALA A 222 6.91 -13.59 -11.48
N GLN A 223 5.86 -12.90 -11.03
CA GLN A 223 4.91 -12.21 -11.90
C GLN A 223 5.24 -10.72 -12.10
N VAL A 224 6.18 -10.17 -11.33
CA VAL A 224 6.52 -8.74 -11.38
C VAL A 224 7.14 -8.35 -12.72
N THR A 225 7.97 -9.20 -13.35
CA THR A 225 8.61 -8.90 -14.63
C THR A 225 7.61 -8.54 -15.73
N PHE A 226 6.57 -9.37 -15.92
CA PHE A 226 5.55 -9.13 -16.94
C PHE A 226 4.74 -7.87 -16.63
N HIS A 227 4.23 -7.77 -15.40
CA HIS A 227 3.34 -6.67 -15.02
C HIS A 227 4.05 -5.32 -14.90
N LEU A 228 5.34 -5.30 -14.54
CA LEU A 228 6.13 -4.09 -14.52
C LEU A 228 6.44 -3.59 -15.94
N ASN A 229 6.80 -4.48 -16.88
CA ASN A 229 6.93 -4.08 -18.28
C ASN A 229 5.61 -3.49 -18.80
N LYS A 230 4.49 -4.18 -18.56
CA LYS A 230 3.17 -3.66 -18.93
C LYS A 230 2.83 -2.32 -18.26
N ALA A 231 3.26 -2.11 -17.02
CA ALA A 231 3.09 -0.82 -16.34
C ALA A 231 3.86 0.30 -17.04
N MET A 232 5.11 0.03 -17.42
CA MET A 232 5.96 0.99 -18.11
C MET A 232 5.50 1.26 -19.54
N ASP A 233 5.00 0.24 -20.25
CA ASP A 233 4.37 0.41 -21.57
C ASP A 233 3.11 1.28 -21.48
N ASN A 234 2.37 1.19 -20.35
CA ASN A 234 1.23 2.04 -20.05
C ASN A 234 1.62 3.43 -19.48
N GLY A 235 2.92 3.76 -19.40
CA GLY A 235 3.41 5.08 -19.04
C GLY A 235 3.89 5.27 -17.60
N LEU A 236 3.98 4.21 -16.78
CA LEU A 236 4.62 4.30 -15.46
C LEU A 236 6.13 4.56 -15.60
N GLN A 237 6.64 5.59 -14.95
CA GLN A 237 8.03 6.03 -15.13
C GLN A 237 9.01 5.33 -14.17
N PRO A 238 10.31 5.21 -14.52
CA PRO A 238 11.31 4.56 -13.67
C PRO A 238 11.45 5.15 -12.25
N ASP A 239 11.32 6.47 -12.10
CA ASP A 239 11.36 7.17 -10.82
C ASP A 239 10.11 6.86 -9.98
N GLU A 240 8.93 6.80 -10.62
CA GLU A 240 7.69 6.35 -9.98
C GLU A 240 7.81 4.91 -9.47
N VAL A 241 8.40 4.00 -10.27
CA VAL A 241 8.66 2.61 -9.86
C VAL A 241 9.55 2.56 -8.61
N SER A 242 10.59 3.38 -8.55
CA SER A 242 11.47 3.48 -7.37
C SER A 242 10.70 3.91 -6.12
N GLU A 243 9.80 4.88 -6.27
CA GLU A 243 8.94 5.37 -5.19
C GLU A 243 7.88 4.34 -4.78
N VAL A 244 7.34 3.54 -5.71
CA VAL A 244 6.44 2.42 -5.39
C VAL A 244 7.13 1.39 -4.49
N VAL A 245 8.33 0.94 -4.86
CA VAL A 245 9.11 -0.03 -4.06
C VAL A 245 9.42 0.54 -2.67
N SER A 246 9.85 1.81 -2.62
CA SER A 246 10.18 2.50 -1.36
C SER A 246 8.96 2.66 -0.46
N HIS A 247 7.80 3.00 -1.03
CA HIS A 247 6.55 3.14 -0.30
C HIS A 247 6.08 1.79 0.25
N LEU A 248 6.17 0.73 -0.55
CA LEU A 248 5.81 -0.62 -0.13
C LEU A 248 6.74 -1.21 0.94
N ALA A 249 7.95 -0.68 1.15
CA ALA A 249 8.74 -1.06 2.32
C ALA A 249 8.00 -0.80 3.64
N TYR A 250 7.24 0.30 3.72
CA TYR A 250 6.46 0.69 4.90
C TYR A 250 5.14 -0.08 5.02
N TYR A 251 4.49 -0.35 3.90
CA TYR A 251 3.15 -0.97 3.87
C TYR A 251 3.18 -2.49 3.76
N ALA A 252 4.12 -3.04 2.99
CA ALA A 252 4.30 -4.47 2.75
C ALA A 252 5.49 -5.08 3.48
N GLY A 253 6.30 -4.26 4.17
CA GLY A 253 7.48 -4.69 4.90
C GLY A 253 8.76 -4.67 4.07
N TRP A 254 9.88 -4.38 4.74
CA TRP A 254 11.21 -4.31 4.12
C TRP A 254 11.61 -5.57 3.32
N PRO A 255 11.37 -6.82 3.80
CA PRO A 255 11.75 -8.01 3.04
C PRO A 255 11.10 -8.07 1.65
N ASN A 256 9.84 -7.66 1.52
CA ASN A 256 9.13 -7.65 0.25
C ASN A 256 9.71 -6.60 -0.71
N ALA A 257 9.98 -5.39 -0.22
CA ALA A 257 10.61 -4.34 -1.03
C ALA A 257 12.01 -4.77 -1.50
N PHE A 258 12.85 -5.33 -0.62
CA PHE A 258 14.19 -5.78 -0.97
C PHE A 258 14.18 -6.95 -1.95
N SER A 259 13.22 -7.86 -1.84
CA SER A 259 13.07 -8.99 -2.76
C SER A 259 12.57 -8.56 -4.15
N ALA A 260 11.85 -7.44 -4.23
CA ALA A 260 11.43 -6.85 -5.50
C ALA A 260 12.57 -6.15 -6.26
N VAL A 261 13.56 -5.58 -5.55
CA VAL A 261 14.63 -4.75 -6.16
C VAL A 261 15.39 -5.47 -7.29
N PRO A 262 15.84 -6.74 -7.16
CA PRO A 262 16.55 -7.42 -8.25
C PRO A 262 15.68 -7.58 -9.52
N VAL A 263 14.39 -7.88 -9.34
CA VAL A 263 13.44 -8.05 -10.46
C VAL A 263 13.17 -6.70 -11.14
N VAL A 264 12.93 -5.65 -10.34
CA VAL A 264 12.75 -4.27 -10.84
C VAL A 264 13.99 -3.80 -11.60
N ARG A 265 15.18 -4.01 -11.04
CA ARG A 265 16.46 -3.66 -11.68
C ARG A 265 16.59 -4.34 -13.04
N SER A 266 16.34 -5.65 -13.11
CA SER A 266 16.44 -6.41 -14.36
C SER A 266 15.52 -5.85 -15.46
N VAL A 267 14.28 -5.46 -15.10
CA VAL A 267 13.35 -4.82 -16.06
C VAL A 267 13.88 -3.46 -16.53
N LEU A 268 14.34 -2.60 -15.61
CA LEU A 268 14.84 -1.27 -15.95
C LEU A 268 16.10 -1.34 -16.82
N GLU A 269 17.05 -2.22 -16.50
CA GLU A 269 18.27 -2.43 -17.28
C GLU A 269 17.97 -2.97 -18.68
N SER A 270 17.07 -3.96 -18.80
CA SER A 270 16.66 -4.52 -20.09
C SER A 270 16.03 -3.46 -21.00
N ARG A 271 15.21 -2.57 -20.44
CA ARG A 271 14.59 -1.47 -21.20
C ARG A 271 15.59 -0.38 -21.57
N ALA A 272 16.49 -0.01 -20.67
CA ALA A 272 17.54 0.98 -20.97
C ALA A 272 18.46 0.50 -22.10
N GLY A 273 18.85 -0.77 -22.10
CA GLY A 273 19.66 -1.37 -23.17
C GLY A 273 18.92 -1.57 -24.50
N SER A 274 17.59 -1.58 -24.51
CA SER A 274 16.77 -1.66 -25.73
C SER A 274 16.58 -0.29 -26.41
N HIS A 275 16.99 0.79 -25.74
CA HIS A 275 16.91 2.18 -26.23
C HIS A 275 18.29 2.78 -26.55
N ALA A 276 19.37 2.01 -26.43
CA ALA A 276 20.75 2.38 -26.79
C ALA A 276 21.14 1.73 -28.12
#